data_AF-A0A3D2ESP3-F1
#
_entry.id   AF-A0A3D2ESP3-F1
#
_cell.length_a   1.000
_cell.length_b   1.000
_cell.length_c   1.000
_cell.angle_alpha   90.00
_cell.angle_beta   90.00
_cell.angle_gamma   90.00
#
_symmetry.space_group_name_H-M   'P 1'
#
loop_
_entity.id
_entity.type
_entity.pdbx_description
1 polymer ?
#
loop_
_entity_poly.entity_id
_entity_poly.type
_entity_poly.pdbx_seq_one_letter_code
_entity_poly.pdbx_strand_id
1 'polypeptide(L)' 'MFDLTGKVALVTGASGGIGRATAIALAAQGATLILTGRREDALQETAAACGSATCHIITANLGDAD' A
#
# COMPACT_ATOMS: atom_id res chain seq x y z
N MET A 1 -15.58 9.94 7.01
CA MET A 1 -14.50 9.20 6.31
C MET A 1 -14.96 8.99 4.87
N PHE A 2 -14.05 8.96 3.88
CA PHE A 2 -14.39 8.93 2.45
C PHE A 2 -14.61 7.51 1.93
N ASP A 3 -15.52 7.30 0.98
CA ASP A 3 -15.64 6.05 0.22
C ASP A 3 -14.65 6.05 -0.96
N LEU A 4 -13.77 5.06 -1.01
CA LEU A 4 -12.76 4.89 -2.05
C LEU A 4 -13.01 3.64 -2.91
N THR A 5 -14.21 3.05 -2.83
CA THR A 5 -14.59 1.89 -3.65
C THR A 5 -14.41 2.19 -5.14
N GLY A 6 -13.74 1.28 -5.85
CA GLY A 6 -13.42 1.44 -7.28
C GLY A 6 -12.31 2.45 -7.59
N LYS A 7 -11.63 2.98 -6.56
CA LYS A 7 -10.43 3.81 -6.72
C LYS A 7 -9.18 2.97 -6.46
N VAL A 8 -8.09 3.39 -7.12
CA VAL A 8 -6.75 2.82 -6.92
C VAL A 8 -5.90 3.87 -6.20
N ALA A 9 -5.20 3.44 -5.14
CA ALA A 9 -4.29 4.30 -4.39
C ALA A 9 -2.87 3.73 -4.41
N LEU A 10 -1.91 4.55 -4.84
CA LEU A 10 -0.48 4.26 -4.75
C LEU A 10 0.08 4.76 -3.42
N VAL A 11 0.69 3.87 -2.64
CA VAL A 11 1.32 4.20 -1.36
C VAL A 11 2.82 3.95 -1.47
N THR A 12 3.59 5.03 -1.51
CA THR A 12 5.05 5.00 -1.45
C THR A 12 5.55 4.87 -0.02
N GLY A 13 6.65 4.14 0.19
CA GLY A 13 7.15 3.88 1.54
C GLY A 13 6.22 2.97 2.34
N ALA A 14 5.40 2.15 1.67
CA ALA A 14 4.38 1.31 2.30
C ALA A 14 4.95 0.24 3.24
N SER A 15 6.26 -0.03 3.18
CA SER A 15 6.92 -1.06 4.02
C SER A 15 6.81 -0.84 5.54
N GLY A 16 6.43 0.33 6.03
CA GLY A 16 6.29 0.57 7.47
C GLY A 16 5.82 1.97 7.85
N GLY A 17 5.79 2.23 9.17
CA GLY A 17 5.48 3.55 9.74
C GLY A 17 4.17 4.15 9.22
N ILE A 18 4.24 5.42 8.81
CA ILE A 18 3.09 6.16 8.28
C ILE A 18 2.55 5.51 7.01
N GLY A 19 3.42 5.08 6.09
CA GLY A 19 2.98 4.44 4.84
C GLY A 19 2.12 3.20 5.08
N ARG A 20 2.52 2.34 6.03
CA ARG A 20 1.73 1.17 6.43
C ARG A 20 0.38 1.57 7.04
N ALA A 21 0.37 2.53 7.95
CA ALA A 21 -0.86 3.01 8.57
C ALA A 21 -1.82 3.62 7.54
N THR A 22 -1.30 4.39 6.59
CA THR A 22 -2.06 4.97 5.48
C THR A 22 -2.63 3.89 4.57
N ALA A 23 -1.84 2.88 4.19
CA ALA A 23 -2.33 1.77 3.39
C ALA A 23 -3.52 1.06 4.06
N ILE A 24 -3.40 0.72 5.34
CA ILE A 24 -4.48 0.06 6.10
C ILE A 24 -5.73 0.95 6.16
N ALA A 25 -5.56 2.26 6.40
CA ALA A 25 -6.68 3.20 6.46
C ALA A 25 -7.40 3.32 5.10
N LEU A 26 -6.66 3.33 3.98
CA LEU A 26 -7.21 3.39 2.63
C LEU A 26 -7.90 2.07 2.24
N ALA A 27 -7.32 0.92 2.60
CA ALA A 27 -7.94 -0.39 2.43
C ALA A 27 -9.30 -0.47 3.15
N ALA A 28 -9.36 0.03 4.39
CA ALA A 28 -10.61 0.07 5.16
C ALA A 28 -11.71 0.94 4.52
N GLN A 29 -11.35 1.83 3.58
CA GLN A 29 -12.31 2.62 2.79
C GLN A 29 -12.63 2.02 1.42
N GLY A 30 -12.18 0.79 1.12
CA GLY A 30 -12.52 0.07 -0.11
C GLY A 30 -11.59 0.35 -1.30
N ALA A 31 -10.45 1.02 -1.10
CA ALA A 31 -9.49 1.26 -2.17
C ALA A 31 -8.75 -0.02 -2.58
N THR A 32 -8.45 -0.17 -3.86
CA THR A 32 -7.40 -1.07 -4.35
C THR A 32 -6.05 -0.41 -4.12
N LEU A 33 -5.08 -1.14 -3.58
CA LEU A 33 -3.78 -0.58 -3.21
C LEU A 33 -2.67 -1.02 -4.16
N ILE A 34 -1.77 -0.09 -4.46
CA ILE A 34 -0.43 -0.38 -4.98
C ILE A 34 0.54 0.01 -3.88
N LEU A 35 1.24 -0.98 -3.32
CA LEU A 35 2.17 -0.80 -2.22
C LEU A 35 3.59 -0.83 -2.78
N THR A 36 4.34 0.26 -2.59
CA THR A 36 5.72 0.33 -3.07
C THR A 36 6.73 0.72 -1.99
N GLY A 37 7.92 0.15 -2.12
CA GLY A 37 9.05 0.32 -1.23
C GLY A 37 10.18 -0.66 -1.55
N ARG A 38 11.27 -0.58 -0.80
CA ARG A 38 12.51 -1.34 -1.07
C ARG A 38 12.53 -2.76 -0.51
N ARG A 39 11.66 -3.07 0.44
CA ARG A 39 11.67 -4.31 1.22
C ARG A 39 10.39 -5.08 0.98
N GLU A 40 10.48 -6.16 0.23
CA GLU A 40 9.32 -6.93 -0.23
C GLU A 40 8.60 -7.64 0.92
N ASP A 41 9.34 -8.26 1.82
CA ASP A 41 8.85 -8.89 3.05
C ASP A 41 7.94 -7.94 3.86
N ALA A 42 8.42 -6.72 4.08
CA ALA A 42 7.68 -5.70 4.80
C ALA A 42 6.46 -5.15 4.03
N LEU A 43 6.47 -5.22 2.69
CA LEU A 43 5.30 -4.90 1.85
C LEU A 43 4.25 -6.02 1.92
N GLN A 44 4.68 -7.29 1.93
CA GLN A 44 3.79 -8.44 2.09
C GLN A 44 3.07 -8.40 3.45
N GLU A 45 3.79 -8.08 4.53
CA GLU A 45 3.17 -7.86 5.85
C GLU A 45 2.13 -6.73 5.82
N THR A 46 2.41 -5.65 5.09
CA THR A 46 1.49 -4.53 4.96
C THR A 46 0.24 -4.92 4.16
N ALA A 47 0.40 -5.67 3.07
CA ALA A 47 -0.70 -6.21 2.30
C ALA A 47 -1.58 -7.15 3.13
N ALA A 48 -0.96 -8.04 3.91
CA ALA A 48 -1.69 -8.93 4.83
C ALA A 48 -2.49 -8.13 5.89
N ALA A 49 -1.93 -7.04 6.40
CA ALA A 49 -2.62 -6.15 7.34
C ALA A 49 -3.77 -5.34 6.70
N CYS A 50 -3.82 -5.23 5.37
CA CYS A 50 -4.92 -4.58 4.64
C CYS A 50 -6.17 -5.46 4.50
N GLY A 51 -6.14 -6.70 5.01
CA GLY A 51 -7.30 -7.58 5.06
C GLY A 51 -7.74 -8.07 3.68
N SER A 52 -9.01 -7.87 3.34
CA SER A 52 -9.58 -8.32 2.05
C SER A 52 -9.34 -7.35 0.89
N ALA A 53 -8.67 -6.21 1.12
CA ALA A 53 -8.37 -5.27 0.05
C ALA A 53 -7.39 -5.86 -0.96
N THR A 54 -7.66 -5.67 -2.24
CA THR A 54 -6.73 -6.04 -3.31
C THR A 54 -5.47 -5.19 -3.22
N CYS A 55 -4.32 -5.84 -3.06
CA CYS A 55 -3.02 -5.17 -2.95
C CYS A 55 -2.07 -5.69 -4.05
N HIS A 56 -1.52 -4.77 -4.82
CA HIS A 56 -0.41 -5.03 -5.74
C HIS A 56 0.89 -4.57 -5.09
N ILE A 57 1.90 -5.43 -5.07
CA ILE A 57 3.21 -5.12 -4.48
C ILE A 57 4.18 -4.81 -5.61
N ILE A 58 4.83 -3.65 -5.51
CA ILE A 58 5.86 -3.21 -6.46
C ILE A 58 7.10 -2.82 -5.68
N THR A 59 8.12 -3.66 -5.74
CA THR A 59 9.42 -3.34 -5.17
C THR A 59 10.10 -2.29 -6.02
N ALA A 60 10.37 -1.13 -5.43
CA ALA A 60 11.04 -0.04 -6.10
C ALA A 60 11.75 0.86 -5.10
N ASN A 61 12.80 1.50 -5.58
CA ASN A 61 13.45 2.60 -4.89
C ASN A 61 13.12 3.88 -5.64
N LEU A 62 12.29 4.75 -5.06
CA LEU A 62 11.84 5.97 -5.73
C LEU A 62 12.96 7.02 -5.93
N GLY A 63 14.14 6.80 -5.33
CA GLY A 63 15.33 7.60 -5.62
C GLY A 63 15.97 7.25 -6.97
N ASP A 64 15.63 6.11 -7.55
CA ASP A 64 16.11 5.67 -8.86
C ASP A 64 15.10 6.12 -9.93
N ALA A 65 15.59 6.70 -11.03
CA ALA A 65 14.76 7.33 -12.06
C ALA A 65 14.30 6.35 -13.16
N ASP A 66 14.79 5.11 -13.13
CA ASP A 66 14.55 4.05 -14.11
C ASP A 66 13.33 3.18 -13.77
#